data_AF-A0A960J2Y9-F1
#
_entry.id   AF-A0A960J2Y9-F1
#
_cell.length_a   1.000
_cell.length_b   1.000
_cell.length_c   1.000
_cell.angle_alpha   90.00
_cell.angle_beta   90.00
_cell.angle_gamma   90.00
#
_symmetry.space_group_name_H-M   'P 1'
#
loop_
_entity.id
_entity.type
_entity.pdbx_description
1 polymer ?
#
loop_
_entity_poly.entity_id
_entity_poly.type
_entity_poly.pdbx_seq_one_letter_code
_entity_poly.pdbx_strand_id
1 'polypeptide(L)'
;LAVVVDGHLAHVELDEQAAAAGVVLGAAADVAGGEAVLGAVFGARDDYFGALNDAGAPAPAVLDVPRGTALDRPIVVVHHTAAEGGLSLPRLAVRAGENSEVALVDLAASEDVAALTVPVVELDVGASARLTYLAVQDLGPRVWQIGTQASRVAGQARLVSATASFGGDYARLRTDCALTGRGASGDLLAVYFGDGDQTLDFRTFQDHVAADTTSNLLFKGAVGGRSRSVYTGLIRVRPDARGTNAFQTNRNIKLSEDAWAESVPNLEIENNDVR
;
A
#
# COMPACT_ATOMS: atom_id res chain seq x y z
N LEU A 1 6.50 -15.52 7.76
CA LEU A 1 5.10 -15.10 7.97
C LEU A 1 5.00 -14.32 9.27
N ALA A 2 4.33 -13.17 9.25
CA ALA A 2 3.80 -12.54 10.46
C ALA A 2 2.27 -12.61 10.46
N VAL A 3 1.67 -12.75 11.64
CA VAL A 3 0.22 -12.70 11.84
C VAL A 3 -0.10 -11.57 12.81
N VAL A 4 -1.01 -10.71 12.39
CA VAL A 4 -1.51 -9.55 13.13
C VAL A 4 -3.01 -9.74 13.33
N VAL A 5 -3.48 -9.66 14.56
CA VAL A 5 -4.92 -9.79 14.91
C VAL A 5 -5.36 -8.50 15.58
N ASP A 6 -6.36 -7.83 15.00
CA ASP A 6 -6.89 -6.55 15.49
C ASP A 6 -5.78 -5.50 15.75
N GLY A 7 -4.74 -5.50 14.91
CA GLY A 7 -3.58 -4.62 15.01
C GLY A 7 -2.44 -5.11 15.91
N HIS A 8 -2.64 -6.19 16.68
CA HIS A 8 -1.61 -6.79 17.54
C HIS A 8 -0.81 -7.86 16.79
N LEU A 9 0.52 -7.77 16.85
CA LEU A 9 1.41 -8.80 16.32
C LEU A 9 1.33 -10.06 17.19
N ALA A 10 0.75 -11.13 16.66
CA ALA A 10 0.46 -12.38 17.37
C ALA A 10 1.48 -13.49 17.08
N HIS A 11 2.04 -13.52 15.87
CA HIS A 11 3.05 -14.50 15.46
C HIS A 11 4.05 -13.87 14.51
N VAL A 12 5.31 -14.28 14.62
CA VAL A 12 6.36 -13.94 13.67
C VAL A 12 7.27 -15.13 13.48
N GLU A 13 7.51 -15.47 12.23
CA GLU A 13 8.44 -16.51 11.83
C GLU A 13 9.10 -16.10 10.50
N LEU A 14 10.42 -16.16 10.44
CA LEU A 14 11.19 -15.98 9.22
C LEU A 14 11.79 -17.31 8.81
N ASP A 15 11.85 -17.57 7.52
CA ASP A 15 12.57 -18.72 7.01
C ASP A 15 14.08 -18.56 7.20
N GLU A 16 14.80 -19.67 7.11
CA GLU A 16 16.24 -19.73 7.37
C GLU A 16 17.05 -18.82 6.42
N GLN A 17 16.64 -18.70 5.14
CA GLN A 17 17.32 -17.85 4.17
C GLN A 17 17.18 -16.37 4.55
N ALA A 18 15.95 -15.93 4.84
CA ALA A 18 15.69 -14.55 5.26
C ALA A 18 16.43 -14.21 6.57
N ALA A 19 16.35 -15.09 7.56
CA ALA A 19 17.03 -14.89 8.84
C ALA A 19 18.56 -14.85 8.69
N ALA A 20 19.15 -15.77 7.90
CA ALA A 20 20.59 -15.79 7.64
C ALA A 20 21.07 -14.57 6.84
N ALA A 21 20.21 -13.98 6.00
CA ALA A 21 20.48 -12.74 5.29
C ALA A 21 20.36 -11.48 6.16
N GLY A 22 19.97 -11.62 7.44
CA GLY A 22 19.83 -10.51 8.37
C GLY A 22 18.54 -9.72 8.22
N VAL A 23 17.54 -10.29 7.52
CA VAL A 23 16.19 -9.71 7.43
C VAL A 23 15.55 -9.75 8.82
N VAL A 24 14.93 -8.65 9.21
CA VAL A 24 14.21 -8.55 10.48
C VAL A 24 12.73 -8.29 10.21
N LEU A 25 11.87 -9.05 10.86
CA LEU A 25 10.43 -8.86 10.92
C LEU A 25 10.03 -8.93 12.40
N GLY A 26 9.27 -7.97 12.89
CA GLY A 26 8.89 -7.94 14.30
C GLY A 26 8.17 -6.65 14.69
N ALA A 27 7.79 -6.53 15.96
CA ALA A 27 7.25 -5.29 16.48
C ALA A 27 8.37 -4.22 16.50
N ALA A 28 8.04 -2.98 16.13
CA ALA A 28 9.01 -1.90 16.00
C ALA A 28 9.84 -1.67 17.28
N ALA A 29 9.24 -1.88 18.45
CA ALA A 29 9.91 -1.74 19.75
C ALA A 29 10.94 -2.87 20.03
N ASP A 30 10.76 -4.03 19.42
CA ASP A 30 11.61 -5.21 19.62
C ASP A 30 12.72 -5.32 18.56
N VAL A 31 12.61 -4.55 17.47
CA VAL A 31 13.58 -4.52 16.37
C VAL A 31 14.57 -3.38 16.60
N ALA A 32 15.88 -3.69 16.55
CA ALA A 32 16.92 -2.68 16.69
C ALA A 32 16.79 -1.60 15.59
N GLY A 33 16.51 -0.36 16.00
CA GLY A 33 16.26 0.75 15.07
C GLY A 33 14.89 0.71 14.38
N GLY A 34 13.97 -0.15 14.83
CA GLY A 34 12.62 -0.28 14.26
C GLY A 34 11.79 1.00 14.38
N GLU A 35 11.89 1.73 15.50
CA GLU A 35 11.23 3.03 15.67
C GLU A 35 11.65 4.07 14.62
N ALA A 36 12.88 4.00 14.11
CA ALA A 36 13.37 4.91 13.07
C ALA A 36 12.82 4.59 11.68
N VAL A 37 12.22 3.41 11.49
CA VAL A 37 11.55 3.02 10.24
C VAL A 37 10.11 3.54 10.20
N LEU A 38 9.45 3.63 11.37
CA LEU A 38 8.11 4.17 11.48
C LEU A 38 8.09 5.68 11.16
N GLY A 39 7.16 6.11 10.33
CA GLY A 39 7.00 7.51 9.96
C GLY A 39 8.11 8.04 9.04
N ALA A 40 9.00 7.19 8.53
CA ALA A 40 10.10 7.60 7.65
C ALA A 40 9.66 7.92 6.21
N VAL A 41 8.43 7.53 5.84
CA VAL A 41 7.89 7.68 4.48
C VAL A 41 6.84 8.78 4.43
N PHE A 42 5.92 8.79 5.40
CA PHE A 42 4.88 9.81 5.46
C PHE A 42 5.45 11.21 5.68
N GLY A 43 4.81 12.20 5.05
CA GLY A 43 5.04 13.61 5.35
C GLY A 43 4.40 13.98 6.69
N ALA A 44 4.30 15.28 6.99
CA ALA A 44 3.61 15.72 8.21
C ALA A 44 2.11 15.32 8.18
N ARG A 45 1.71 14.44 9.12
CA ARG A 45 0.35 14.04 9.56
C ARG A 45 -0.71 13.97 8.45
N ASP A 46 -0.81 12.79 7.85
CA ASP A 46 -1.47 12.55 6.55
C ASP A 46 -3.01 12.49 6.50
N ASP A 47 -3.71 12.42 7.63
CA ASP A 47 -5.12 12.78 7.84
C ASP A 47 -5.55 12.37 9.27
N TYR A 48 -6.83 12.50 9.60
CA TYR A 48 -7.40 12.04 10.87
C TYR A 48 -7.17 10.54 11.13
N PHE A 49 -7.26 9.70 10.10
CA PHE A 49 -7.18 8.25 10.23
C PHE A 49 -5.74 7.77 10.40
N GLY A 50 -4.79 8.41 9.71
CA GLY A 50 -3.36 8.25 9.97
C GLY A 50 -3.01 8.63 11.41
N ALA A 51 -3.50 9.77 11.91
CA ALA A 51 -3.29 10.19 13.29
C ALA A 51 -3.94 9.26 14.32
N LEU A 52 -5.11 8.69 14.01
CA LEU A 52 -5.76 7.67 14.85
C LEU A 52 -4.91 6.41 14.96
N ASN A 53 -4.36 5.94 13.83
CA ASN A 53 -3.44 4.81 13.81
C ASN A 53 -2.14 5.12 14.57
N ASP A 54 -1.50 6.28 14.32
CA ASP A 54 -0.30 6.73 15.05
C ASP A 54 -0.50 6.69 16.57
N ALA A 55 -1.67 7.12 17.06
CA ALA A 55 -1.96 7.22 18.48
C ALA A 55 -2.37 5.89 19.13
N GLY A 56 -2.89 4.95 18.34
CA GLY A 56 -3.57 3.75 18.87
C GLY A 56 -3.02 2.41 18.39
N ALA A 57 -2.09 2.39 17.43
CA ALA A 57 -1.51 1.15 16.92
C ALA A 57 -0.76 0.42 18.05
N PRO A 58 -1.17 -0.80 18.44
CA PRO A 58 -0.67 -1.42 19.66
C PRO A 58 0.73 -2.03 19.51
N ALA A 59 1.06 -2.53 18.31
CA ALA A 59 2.36 -3.10 17.99
C ALA A 59 2.66 -2.96 16.49
N PRO A 60 3.10 -1.78 16.02
CA PRO A 60 3.49 -1.59 14.63
C PRO A 60 4.54 -2.63 14.21
N ALA A 61 4.29 -3.32 13.11
CA ALA A 61 5.23 -4.28 12.54
C ALA A 61 6.25 -3.55 11.66
N VAL A 62 7.51 -3.99 11.73
CA VAL A 62 8.60 -3.52 10.87
C VAL A 62 9.18 -4.70 10.12
N LEU A 63 9.32 -4.56 8.80
CA LEU A 63 10.13 -5.42 7.95
C LEU A 63 11.36 -4.61 7.48
N ASP A 64 12.54 -4.99 7.94
CA ASP A 64 13.81 -4.37 7.54
C ASP A 64 14.66 -5.36 6.76
N VAL A 65 14.95 -5.01 5.51
CA VAL A 65 15.73 -5.83 4.57
C VAL A 65 17.09 -5.18 4.35
N PRO A 66 18.20 -5.85 4.74
CA PRO A 66 19.53 -5.27 4.62
C PRO A 66 19.93 -4.98 3.18
N ARG A 67 20.87 -4.03 3.02
CA ARG A 67 21.52 -3.70 1.74
C ARG A 67 22.01 -4.96 1.02
N GLY A 68 21.73 -5.06 -0.27
CA GLY A 68 22.23 -6.14 -1.14
C GLY A 68 21.58 -7.50 -0.92
N THR A 69 20.54 -7.58 -0.07
CA THR A 69 19.82 -8.83 0.19
C THR A 69 18.88 -9.14 -0.96
N ALA A 70 18.95 -10.35 -1.50
CA ALA A 70 17.96 -10.87 -2.45
C ALA A 70 17.27 -12.09 -1.85
N LEU A 71 15.95 -12.07 -1.81
CA LEU A 71 15.13 -13.19 -1.34
C LEU A 71 14.39 -13.83 -2.52
N ASP A 72 14.46 -15.15 -2.62
CA ASP A 72 13.78 -15.91 -3.69
C ASP A 72 12.31 -16.20 -3.36
N ARG A 73 11.90 -15.97 -2.11
CA ARG A 73 10.55 -16.20 -1.60
C ARG A 73 9.97 -14.92 -1.01
N PRO A 74 8.65 -14.71 -1.15
CA PRO A 74 8.01 -13.55 -0.57
C PRO A 74 7.97 -13.66 0.96
N ILE A 75 8.14 -12.53 1.64
CA ILE A 75 7.68 -12.37 3.00
C ILE A 75 6.14 -12.27 2.96
N VAL A 76 5.47 -12.89 3.93
CA VAL A 76 4.01 -12.82 4.05
C VAL A 76 3.65 -12.18 5.38
N VAL A 77 2.73 -11.23 5.37
CA VAL A 77 2.11 -10.64 6.55
C VAL A 77 0.61 -10.83 6.41
N VAL A 78 -0.04 -11.33 7.45
CA VAL A 78 -1.48 -11.57 7.49
C VAL A 78 -2.10 -10.71 8.58
N HIS A 79 -3.09 -9.92 8.23
CA HIS A 79 -3.90 -9.12 9.11
C HIS A 79 -5.31 -9.73 9.20
N HIS A 80 -5.75 -10.02 10.42
CA HIS A 80 -7.09 -10.51 10.68
C HIS A 80 -7.85 -9.52 11.57
N THR A 81 -8.98 -9.02 11.08
CA THR A 81 -9.93 -8.23 11.89
C THR A 81 -10.97 -9.20 12.47
N ALA A 82 -11.01 -9.35 13.79
CA ALA A 82 -11.77 -10.40 14.47
C ALA A 82 -12.84 -9.88 15.44
N ALA A 83 -12.64 -8.69 16.01
CA ALA A 83 -13.49 -8.20 17.09
C ALA A 83 -14.81 -7.56 16.57
N GLU A 84 -15.95 -8.11 16.96
CA GLU A 84 -17.27 -7.46 16.76
C GLU A 84 -17.34 -6.14 17.55
N GLY A 85 -17.79 -5.07 16.88
CA GLY A 85 -17.75 -3.70 17.39
C GLY A 85 -16.33 -3.13 17.51
N GLY A 86 -15.32 -3.80 16.95
CA GLY A 86 -13.91 -3.51 17.15
C GLY A 86 -13.36 -2.39 16.26
N LEU A 87 -12.25 -1.83 16.74
CA LEU A 87 -11.35 -0.95 15.97
C LEU A 87 -10.01 -1.67 15.80
N SER A 88 -9.63 -1.95 14.56
CA SER A 88 -8.34 -2.56 14.20
C SER A 88 -7.41 -1.50 13.63
N LEU A 89 -6.22 -1.34 14.22
CA LEU A 89 -5.24 -0.33 13.83
C LEU A 89 -3.89 -0.97 13.42
N PRO A 90 -3.86 -1.81 12.37
CA PRO A 90 -2.61 -2.43 11.94
C PRO A 90 -1.68 -1.38 11.32
N ARG A 91 -0.40 -1.49 11.61
CA ARG A 91 0.65 -0.69 10.97
C ARG A 91 1.79 -1.59 10.53
N LEU A 92 2.24 -1.41 9.30
CA LEU A 92 3.39 -2.11 8.73
C LEU A 92 4.33 -1.09 8.09
N ALA A 93 5.58 -1.05 8.53
CA ALA A 93 6.62 -0.27 7.88
C ALA A 93 7.69 -1.19 7.29
N VAL A 94 8.03 -0.95 6.03
CA VAL A 94 8.95 -1.76 5.24
C VAL A 94 10.11 -0.90 4.79
N ARG A 95 11.34 -1.31 5.13
CA ARG A 95 12.57 -0.72 4.59
C ARG A 95 13.27 -1.74 3.72
N ALA A 96 13.31 -1.46 2.41
CA ALA A 96 14.10 -2.21 1.45
C ALA A 96 15.45 -1.52 1.27
N GLY A 97 16.51 -2.11 1.81
CA GLY A 97 17.87 -1.56 1.76
C GLY A 97 18.40 -1.38 0.33
N GLU A 98 19.43 -0.54 0.19
CA GLU A 98 20.04 -0.27 -1.12
C GLU A 98 20.41 -1.58 -1.85
N ASN A 99 20.12 -1.69 -3.15
CA ASN A 99 20.36 -2.88 -3.97
C ASN A 99 19.69 -4.18 -3.44
N SER A 100 18.67 -4.12 -2.59
CA SER A 100 17.92 -5.32 -2.17
C SER A 100 16.85 -5.71 -3.20
N GLU A 101 16.47 -6.98 -3.25
CA GLU A 101 15.35 -7.50 -4.05
C GLU A 101 14.46 -8.40 -3.20
N VAL A 102 13.22 -7.96 -2.97
CA VAL A 102 12.27 -8.64 -2.08
C VAL A 102 10.83 -8.50 -2.58
N ALA A 103 10.04 -9.55 -2.36
CA ALA A 103 8.59 -9.52 -2.50
C ALA A 103 7.92 -9.62 -1.12
N LEU A 104 6.83 -8.87 -0.94
CA LEU A 104 5.98 -8.88 0.24
C LEU A 104 4.54 -9.11 -0.20
N VAL A 105 3.89 -10.10 0.40
CA VAL A 105 2.46 -10.35 0.28
C VAL A 105 1.80 -9.96 1.60
N ASP A 106 0.95 -8.93 1.54
CA ASP A 106 0.19 -8.39 2.66
C ASP A 106 -1.27 -8.81 2.48
N LEU A 107 -1.76 -9.67 3.38
CA LEU A 107 -3.09 -10.26 3.30
C LEU A 107 -3.96 -9.67 4.41
N ALA A 108 -5.09 -9.08 4.08
CA ALA A 108 -6.06 -8.59 5.05
C ALA A 108 -7.39 -9.35 4.91
N ALA A 109 -7.85 -9.97 5.98
CA ALA A 109 -9.09 -10.72 6.00
C ALA A 109 -9.90 -10.49 7.28
N SER A 110 -11.19 -10.80 7.22
CA SER A 110 -12.05 -10.86 8.40
C SER A 110 -13.20 -11.82 8.18
N GLU A 111 -13.75 -12.30 9.29
CA GLU A 111 -15.09 -12.90 9.30
C GLU A 111 -16.18 -11.82 9.11
N ASP A 112 -17.44 -12.21 9.14
CA ASP A 112 -18.58 -11.28 9.17
C ASP A 112 -18.73 -10.63 10.54
N VAL A 113 -17.89 -9.61 10.79
CA VAL A 113 -17.93 -8.77 11.99
C VAL A 113 -18.25 -7.33 11.65
N ALA A 114 -18.96 -6.65 12.52
CA ALA A 114 -19.11 -5.20 12.43
C ALA A 114 -17.86 -4.53 13.02
N ALA A 115 -16.96 -4.02 12.19
CA ALA A 115 -15.69 -3.44 12.65
C ALA A 115 -15.20 -2.30 11.74
N LEU A 116 -14.33 -1.44 12.29
CA LEU A 116 -13.54 -0.49 11.52
C LEU A 116 -12.08 -0.93 11.55
N THR A 117 -11.47 -1.09 10.38
CA THR A 117 -10.03 -1.28 10.23
C THR A 117 -9.37 -0.08 9.55
N VAL A 118 -8.26 0.38 10.12
CA VAL A 118 -7.52 1.57 9.66
C VAL A 118 -6.06 1.17 9.42
N PRO A 119 -5.77 0.42 8.33
CA PRO A 119 -4.41 -0.02 8.03
C PRO A 119 -3.53 1.13 7.55
N VAL A 120 -2.30 1.16 8.06
CA VAL A 120 -1.25 2.09 7.63
C VAL A 120 -0.03 1.31 7.17
N VAL A 121 0.40 1.53 5.92
CA VAL A 121 1.56 0.87 5.32
C VAL A 121 2.57 1.89 4.81
N GLU A 122 3.83 1.73 5.19
CA GLU A 122 4.96 2.56 4.75
C GLU A 122 5.97 1.71 3.99
N LEU A 123 6.33 2.13 2.78
CA LEU A 123 7.32 1.43 1.93
C LEU A 123 8.49 2.37 1.61
N ASP A 124 9.61 2.22 2.31
CA ASP A 124 10.86 2.92 2.01
C ASP A 124 11.74 2.07 1.11
N VAL A 125 11.82 2.44 -0.17
CA VAL A 125 12.56 1.70 -1.20
C VAL A 125 13.89 2.39 -1.48
N GLY A 126 14.97 1.82 -0.94
CA GLY A 126 16.33 2.31 -1.05
C GLY A 126 16.85 2.34 -2.49
N ALA A 127 17.96 3.05 -2.73
CA ALA A 127 18.48 3.24 -4.09
C ALA A 127 18.80 1.89 -4.75
N SER A 128 18.47 1.76 -6.03
CA SER A 128 18.59 0.52 -6.82
C SER A 128 17.87 -0.71 -6.22
N ALA A 129 17.04 -0.55 -5.19
CA ALA A 129 16.27 -1.65 -4.62
C ALA A 129 15.05 -1.99 -5.48
N ARG A 130 14.59 -3.23 -5.37
CA ARG A 130 13.42 -3.77 -6.06
C ARG A 130 12.46 -4.33 -5.01
N LEU A 131 11.32 -3.65 -4.85
CA LEU A 131 10.26 -4.10 -3.96
C LEU A 131 9.02 -4.44 -4.78
N THR A 132 8.53 -5.67 -4.63
CA THR A 132 7.17 -6.03 -5.04
C THR A 132 6.31 -6.12 -3.79
N TYR A 133 5.31 -5.26 -3.67
CA TYR A 133 4.32 -5.27 -2.61
C TYR A 133 2.97 -5.65 -3.20
N LEU A 134 2.39 -6.75 -2.72
CA LEU A 134 1.06 -7.22 -3.11
C LEU A 134 0.15 -7.20 -1.90
N ALA A 135 -0.80 -6.26 -1.86
CA ALA A 135 -1.89 -6.25 -0.91
C ALA A 135 -3.08 -7.04 -1.46
N VAL A 136 -3.62 -7.99 -0.69
CA VAL A 136 -4.89 -8.67 -0.99
C VAL A 136 -5.82 -8.48 0.19
N GLN A 137 -6.99 -7.92 -0.08
CA GLN A 137 -8.00 -7.67 0.94
C GLN A 137 -9.30 -8.41 0.60
N ASP A 138 -9.78 -9.17 1.58
CA ASP A 138 -11.06 -9.89 1.56
C ASP A 138 -11.73 -9.78 2.94
N LEU A 139 -12.38 -8.64 3.18
CA LEU A 139 -13.07 -8.36 4.44
C LEU A 139 -14.55 -8.76 4.37
N GLY A 140 -15.09 -9.15 5.51
CA GLY A 140 -16.51 -9.42 5.72
C GLY A 140 -17.40 -8.21 5.39
N PRO A 141 -18.68 -8.47 5.09
CA PRO A 141 -19.60 -7.49 4.51
C PRO A 141 -20.04 -6.38 5.49
N ARG A 142 -19.70 -6.48 6.78
CA ARG A 142 -19.99 -5.45 7.81
C ARG A 142 -18.74 -4.69 8.26
N VAL A 143 -17.59 -4.91 7.60
CA VAL A 143 -16.34 -4.22 7.93
C VAL A 143 -16.18 -2.98 7.07
N TRP A 144 -15.80 -1.88 7.73
CA TRP A 144 -15.31 -0.68 7.07
C TRP A 144 -13.78 -0.67 7.09
N GLN A 145 -13.17 -0.35 5.94
CA GLN A 145 -11.74 -0.10 5.84
C GLN A 145 -11.47 1.35 5.41
N ILE A 146 -10.56 2.00 6.13
CA ILE A 146 -10.02 3.31 5.75
C ILE A 146 -8.50 3.22 5.81
N GLY A 147 -7.89 2.77 4.73
CA GLY A 147 -6.46 2.48 4.65
C GLY A 147 -5.64 3.56 3.97
N THR A 148 -4.37 3.63 4.37
CA THR A 148 -3.35 4.47 3.73
C THR A 148 -2.08 3.65 3.51
N GLN A 149 -1.58 3.65 2.27
CA GLN A 149 -0.28 3.12 1.88
C GLN A 149 0.53 4.28 1.30
N ALA A 150 1.72 4.53 1.83
CA ALA A 150 2.66 5.47 1.24
C ALA A 150 3.99 4.80 0.90
N SER A 151 4.64 5.32 -0.12
CA SER A 151 5.94 4.84 -0.55
C SER A 151 6.87 5.97 -0.92
N ARG A 152 8.15 5.82 -0.55
CA ARG A 152 9.25 6.67 -0.98
C ARG A 152 10.21 5.83 -1.80
N VAL A 153 10.40 6.17 -3.05
CA VAL A 153 11.24 5.41 -3.99
C VAL A 153 12.49 6.22 -4.35
N ALA A 154 13.65 5.68 -4.00
CA ALA A 154 14.94 6.32 -4.22
C ALA A 154 15.49 6.09 -5.65
N GLY A 155 16.69 6.62 -5.92
CA GLY A 155 17.25 6.66 -7.27
C GLY A 155 17.46 5.27 -7.85
N GLN A 156 17.11 5.10 -9.13
CA GLN A 156 17.18 3.82 -9.86
C GLN A 156 16.42 2.66 -9.20
N ALA A 157 15.59 2.92 -8.19
CA ALA A 157 14.81 1.90 -7.51
C ALA A 157 13.51 1.61 -8.25
N ARG A 158 12.94 0.43 -8.00
CA ARG A 158 11.71 -0.04 -8.61
C ARG A 158 10.74 -0.54 -7.55
N LEU A 159 9.55 0.05 -7.55
CA LEU A 159 8.41 -0.40 -6.78
C LEU A 159 7.35 -0.97 -7.72
N VAL A 160 6.85 -2.16 -7.41
CA VAL A 160 5.55 -2.65 -7.87
C VAL A 160 4.64 -2.69 -6.66
N SER A 161 3.63 -1.81 -6.61
CA SER A 161 2.57 -1.82 -5.59
C SER A 161 1.29 -2.33 -6.25
N ALA A 162 0.87 -3.52 -5.90
CA ALA A 162 -0.30 -4.20 -6.45
C ALA A 162 -1.35 -4.41 -5.36
N THR A 163 -2.62 -4.12 -5.68
CA THR A 163 -3.75 -4.30 -4.76
C THR A 163 -4.81 -5.19 -5.39
N ALA A 164 -5.32 -6.15 -4.62
CA ALA A 164 -6.52 -6.91 -4.94
C ALA A 164 -7.56 -6.66 -3.83
N SER A 165 -8.77 -6.21 -4.18
CA SER A 165 -9.82 -5.88 -3.20
C SER A 165 -11.15 -6.54 -3.55
N PHE A 166 -11.72 -7.26 -2.58
CA PHE A 166 -12.89 -8.13 -2.78
C PHE A 166 -13.99 -7.97 -1.73
N GLY A 167 -13.71 -7.27 -0.61
CA GLY A 167 -14.58 -7.32 0.57
C GLY A 167 -14.85 -5.95 1.22
N GLY A 168 -15.62 -5.97 2.30
CA GLY A 168 -16.01 -4.80 3.09
C GLY A 168 -17.32 -4.14 2.63
N ASP A 169 -18.02 -3.50 3.56
CA ASP A 169 -19.17 -2.63 3.26
C ASP A 169 -18.69 -1.36 2.54
N TYR A 170 -17.72 -0.68 3.16
CA TYR A 170 -16.99 0.44 2.60
C TYR A 170 -15.50 0.19 2.76
N ALA A 171 -14.76 0.08 1.66
CA ALA A 171 -13.31 -0.12 1.69
C ALA A 171 -12.62 0.99 0.90
N ARG A 172 -12.00 1.93 1.61
CA ARG A 172 -11.15 2.98 1.05
C ARG A 172 -9.69 2.61 1.18
N LEU A 173 -8.91 2.81 0.12
CA LEU A 173 -7.46 2.76 0.15
C LEU A 173 -6.86 3.98 -0.56
N ARG A 174 -6.11 4.80 0.19
CA ARG A 174 -5.22 5.81 -0.37
C ARG A 174 -3.84 5.21 -0.62
N THR A 175 -3.27 5.43 -1.79
CA THR A 175 -1.96 4.94 -2.23
C THR A 175 -1.12 6.09 -2.76
N ASP A 176 -0.09 6.45 -2.00
CA ASP A 176 0.83 7.54 -2.32
C ASP A 176 2.19 6.96 -2.76
N CYS A 177 2.71 7.46 -3.88
CA CYS A 177 3.98 7.03 -4.46
C CYS A 177 4.85 8.24 -4.80
N ALA A 178 5.85 8.50 -3.96
CA ALA A 178 6.82 9.57 -4.16
C ALA A 178 8.08 9.02 -4.83
N LEU A 179 8.31 9.42 -6.08
CA LEU A 179 9.48 9.07 -6.88
C LEU A 179 10.58 10.12 -6.63
N THR A 180 11.32 9.89 -5.55
CA THR A 180 12.23 10.89 -4.94
C THR A 180 13.64 10.91 -5.50
N GLY A 181 14.08 9.84 -6.16
CA GLY A 181 15.40 9.76 -6.76
C GLY A 181 15.35 9.64 -8.28
N ARG A 182 16.42 10.13 -8.94
CA ARG A 182 16.53 10.09 -10.40
C ARG A 182 16.40 8.66 -10.94
N GLY A 183 15.54 8.45 -11.93
CA GLY A 183 15.30 7.12 -12.52
C GLY A 183 14.48 6.17 -11.64
N ALA A 184 13.86 6.65 -10.57
CA ALA A 184 12.91 5.85 -9.80
C ALA A 184 11.72 5.44 -10.67
N SER A 185 11.21 4.22 -10.44
CA SER A 185 10.02 3.71 -11.13
C SER A 185 8.99 3.13 -10.17
N GLY A 186 7.70 3.40 -10.45
CA GLY A 186 6.57 2.91 -9.67
C GLY A 186 5.44 2.38 -10.56
N ASP A 187 5.15 1.08 -10.46
CA ASP A 187 3.95 0.47 -11.03
C ASP A 187 2.87 0.37 -9.94
N LEU A 188 1.72 1.01 -10.17
CA LEU A 188 0.56 0.98 -9.26
C LEU A 188 -0.55 0.17 -9.93
N LEU A 189 -0.74 -1.06 -9.47
CA LEU A 189 -1.65 -2.03 -10.10
C LEU A 189 -2.84 -2.29 -9.18
N ALA A 190 -4.03 -2.42 -9.75
CA ALA A 190 -5.15 -2.95 -8.99
C ALA A 190 -6.07 -3.85 -9.80
N VAL A 191 -6.58 -4.88 -9.12
CA VAL A 191 -7.75 -5.64 -9.52
C VAL A 191 -8.80 -5.55 -8.42
N TYR A 192 -10.07 -5.37 -8.77
CA TYR A 192 -11.13 -5.38 -7.78
C TYR A 192 -12.43 -5.94 -8.33
N PHE A 193 -13.20 -6.54 -7.43
CA PHE A 193 -14.55 -7.00 -7.68
C PHE A 193 -15.44 -6.56 -6.53
N GLY A 194 -16.49 -5.80 -6.84
CA GLY A 194 -17.53 -5.43 -5.88
C GLY A 194 -18.86 -6.07 -6.25
N ASP A 195 -19.63 -6.48 -5.26
CA ASP A 195 -20.99 -7.01 -5.44
C ASP A 195 -21.93 -6.55 -4.32
N GLY A 196 -23.23 -6.84 -4.44
CA GLY A 196 -24.22 -6.44 -3.44
C GLY A 196 -24.31 -4.93 -3.29
N ASP A 197 -24.01 -4.40 -2.09
CA ASP A 197 -24.07 -2.97 -1.76
C ASP A 197 -22.70 -2.34 -1.46
N GLN A 198 -21.62 -3.09 -1.69
CA GLN A 198 -20.26 -2.69 -1.33
C GLN A 198 -19.82 -1.40 -2.03
N THR A 199 -18.95 -0.64 -1.37
CA THR A 199 -18.26 0.50 -1.97
C THR A 199 -16.75 0.33 -1.86
N LEU A 200 -16.06 0.24 -3.00
CA LEU A 200 -14.60 0.22 -3.10
C LEU A 200 -14.11 1.60 -3.58
N ASP A 201 -13.36 2.32 -2.73
CA ASP A 201 -12.87 3.68 -2.98
C ASP A 201 -11.34 3.69 -3.04
N PHE A 202 -10.79 3.89 -4.23
CA PHE A 202 -9.36 3.95 -4.47
C PHE A 202 -8.92 5.39 -4.70
N ARG A 203 -7.90 5.81 -3.97
CA ARG A 203 -7.30 7.14 -4.11
C ARG A 203 -5.82 7.00 -4.37
N THR A 204 -5.30 7.61 -5.43
CA THR A 204 -3.89 7.49 -5.78
C THR A 204 -3.23 8.84 -5.93
N PHE A 205 -2.01 8.97 -5.42
CA PHE A 205 -1.17 10.13 -5.61
C PHE A 205 0.23 9.70 -6.08
N GLN A 206 0.57 10.03 -7.33
CA GLN A 206 1.89 9.78 -7.92
C GLN A 206 2.64 11.10 -7.96
N ASP A 207 3.67 11.25 -7.12
CA ASP A 207 4.47 12.48 -7.01
C ASP A 207 5.85 12.26 -7.65
N HIS A 208 6.02 12.82 -8.85
CA HIS A 208 7.29 12.83 -9.56
C HIS A 208 8.14 13.98 -9.04
N VAL A 209 9.01 13.68 -8.08
CA VAL A 209 9.88 14.66 -7.42
C VAL A 209 11.20 14.83 -8.18
N ALA A 210 11.78 13.73 -8.67
CA ALA A 210 13.06 13.72 -9.36
C ALA A 210 12.92 13.54 -10.88
N ALA A 211 14.00 13.88 -11.59
CA ALA A 211 14.11 13.72 -13.03
C ALA A 211 14.16 12.25 -13.49
N ASP A 212 13.80 12.02 -14.75
CA ASP A 212 13.84 10.74 -15.45
C ASP A 212 13.02 9.63 -14.74
N THR A 213 11.97 10.00 -14.01
CA THR A 213 11.14 9.07 -13.24
C THR A 213 10.01 8.50 -14.11
N THR A 214 9.60 7.26 -13.82
CA THR A 214 8.52 6.59 -14.56
C THR A 214 7.44 6.09 -13.62
N SER A 215 6.18 6.35 -13.95
CA SER A 215 5.05 5.74 -13.23
C SER A 215 4.02 5.18 -14.19
N ASN A 216 3.41 4.07 -13.80
CA ASN A 216 2.37 3.43 -14.59
C ASN A 216 1.29 2.88 -13.66
N LEU A 217 0.10 3.48 -13.76
CA LEU A 217 -1.07 3.04 -13.02
C LEU A 217 -2.01 2.26 -13.94
N LEU A 218 -2.34 1.03 -13.54
CA LEU A 218 -3.32 0.19 -14.23
C LEU A 218 -4.28 -0.44 -13.24
N PHE A 219 -5.49 0.10 -13.17
CA PHE A 219 -6.57 -0.38 -12.31
C PHE A 219 -7.65 -1.01 -13.18
N LYS A 220 -8.07 -2.23 -12.84
CA LYS A 220 -9.11 -2.97 -13.55
C LYS A 220 -10.14 -3.49 -12.56
N GLY A 221 -11.41 -3.21 -12.83
CA GLY A 221 -12.48 -3.58 -11.92
C GLY A 221 -13.74 -4.10 -12.59
N ALA A 222 -14.49 -4.90 -11.84
CA ALA A 222 -15.87 -5.25 -12.16
C ALA A 222 -16.77 -4.99 -10.95
N VAL A 223 -17.98 -4.46 -11.19
CA VAL A 223 -18.96 -4.16 -10.14
C VAL A 223 -20.33 -4.73 -10.51
N GLY A 224 -20.93 -5.51 -9.61
CA GLY A 224 -22.25 -6.14 -9.72
C GLY A 224 -23.24 -5.67 -8.66
N GLY A 225 -24.52 -6.05 -8.81
CA GLY A 225 -25.58 -5.65 -7.89
C GLY A 225 -25.79 -4.13 -7.88
N ARG A 226 -25.74 -3.54 -6.69
CA ARG A 226 -25.77 -2.08 -6.43
C ARG A 226 -24.42 -1.55 -5.93
N SER A 227 -23.36 -2.34 -6.10
CA SER A 227 -22.02 -1.99 -5.63
C SER A 227 -21.45 -0.80 -6.40
N ARG A 228 -20.49 -0.12 -5.78
CA ARG A 228 -19.86 1.08 -6.28
C ARG A 228 -18.36 0.95 -6.28
N SER A 229 -17.71 1.37 -7.36
CA SER A 229 -16.28 1.65 -7.36
C SER A 229 -16.04 3.14 -7.59
N VAL A 230 -15.25 3.77 -6.73
CA VAL A 230 -14.79 5.15 -6.89
C VAL A 230 -13.29 5.12 -7.07
N TYR A 231 -12.79 5.81 -8.08
CA TYR A 231 -11.37 6.00 -8.31
C TYR A 231 -11.08 7.50 -8.42
N THR A 232 -10.16 8.00 -7.59
CA THR A 232 -9.64 9.38 -7.70
C THR A 232 -8.12 9.34 -7.77
N GLY A 233 -7.56 9.82 -8.87
CA GLY A 233 -6.11 9.83 -9.07
C GLY A 233 -5.58 11.24 -9.24
N LEU A 234 -4.37 11.50 -8.73
CA LEU A 234 -3.58 12.68 -9.03
C LEU A 234 -2.16 12.26 -9.40
N ILE A 235 -1.70 12.64 -10.59
CA ILE A 235 -0.27 12.66 -10.91
C ILE A 235 0.19 14.11 -10.77
N ARG A 236 1.24 14.32 -9.97
CA ARG A 236 1.96 15.59 -9.90
C ARG A 236 3.35 15.43 -10.48
N VAL A 237 3.73 16.34 -11.36
CA VAL A 237 5.10 16.46 -11.88
C VAL A 237 5.70 17.76 -11.41
N ARG A 238 6.70 17.67 -10.52
CA ARG A 238 7.33 18.85 -9.90
C ARG A 238 8.22 19.62 -10.88
N PRO A 239 8.54 20.90 -10.60
CA PRO A 239 9.30 21.75 -11.52
C PRO A 239 10.66 21.17 -11.97
N ASP A 240 11.34 20.41 -11.12
CA ASP A 240 12.66 19.82 -11.42
C ASP A 240 12.58 18.40 -12.03
N ALA A 241 11.38 17.83 -12.18
CA ALA A 241 11.14 16.46 -12.60
C ALA A 241 11.07 16.30 -14.14
N ARG A 242 12.07 16.83 -14.85
CA ARG A 242 12.21 16.66 -16.31
C ARG A 242 12.35 15.19 -16.71
N GLY A 243 11.97 14.84 -17.93
CA GLY A 243 12.05 13.47 -18.45
C GLY A 243 11.07 12.51 -17.78
N THR A 244 10.08 13.03 -17.05
CA THR A 244 9.01 12.21 -16.45
C THR A 244 8.20 11.51 -17.55
N ASN A 245 7.87 10.24 -17.32
CA ASN A 245 6.97 9.45 -18.15
C ASN A 245 5.90 8.81 -17.27
N ALA A 246 4.66 9.28 -17.36
CA ALA A 246 3.61 8.89 -16.43
C ALA A 246 2.33 8.44 -17.15
N PHE A 247 1.83 7.25 -16.82
CA PHE A 247 0.59 6.72 -17.36
C PHE A 247 -0.42 6.43 -16.26
N GLN A 248 -1.70 6.68 -16.54
CA GLN A 248 -2.81 6.35 -15.65
C GLN A 248 -3.97 5.77 -16.46
N THR A 249 -4.37 4.55 -16.13
CA THR A 249 -5.48 3.85 -16.77
C THR A 249 -6.35 3.17 -15.72
N ASN A 250 -7.62 3.55 -15.65
CA ASN A 250 -8.65 2.85 -14.88
C ASN A 250 -9.72 2.31 -15.83
N ARG A 251 -10.00 0.99 -15.77
CA ARG A 251 -10.98 0.30 -16.64
C ARG A 251 -12.00 -0.43 -15.78
N ASN A 252 -13.27 -0.13 -16.01
CA ASN A 252 -14.38 -0.65 -15.21
C ASN A 252 -15.38 -1.42 -16.08
N ILE A 253 -15.91 -2.51 -15.54
CA ILE A 253 -17.02 -3.26 -16.11
C ILE A 253 -18.19 -3.23 -15.13
N LYS A 254 -19.35 -2.73 -15.57
CA LYS A 254 -20.60 -2.88 -14.85
C LYS A 254 -21.26 -4.20 -15.24
N LEU A 255 -21.55 -5.04 -14.26
CA LEU A 255 -22.21 -6.34 -14.43
C LEU A 255 -23.73 -6.28 -14.19
N SER A 256 -24.21 -5.17 -13.62
CA SER A 256 -25.63 -4.94 -13.31
C SER A 256 -26.01 -3.49 -13.63
N GLU A 257 -27.31 -3.26 -13.86
CA GLU A 257 -27.85 -1.94 -14.21
C GLU A 257 -27.57 -0.89 -13.11
N ASP A 258 -27.82 -1.29 -11.85
CA ASP A 258 -27.69 -0.46 -10.65
C ASP A 258 -26.26 -0.31 -10.12
N ALA A 259 -25.29 -1.05 -10.67
CA ALA A 259 -23.89 -0.93 -10.28
C ALA A 259 -23.33 0.46 -10.69
N TRP A 260 -22.36 1.00 -9.96
CA TRP A 260 -21.77 2.31 -10.25
C TRP A 260 -20.25 2.23 -10.34
N ALA A 261 -19.67 2.89 -11.33
CA ALA A 261 -18.23 3.04 -11.44
C ALA A 261 -17.90 4.48 -11.82
N GLU A 262 -17.09 5.14 -11.00
CA GLU A 262 -16.68 6.53 -11.17
C GLU A 262 -15.15 6.64 -11.17
N SER A 263 -14.63 7.40 -12.11
CA SER A 263 -13.20 7.63 -12.29
C SER A 263 -12.94 9.13 -12.43
N VAL A 264 -12.15 9.69 -11.52
CA VAL A 264 -11.77 11.10 -11.43
C VAL A 264 -10.25 11.23 -11.52
N PRO A 265 -9.67 11.11 -12.73
CA PRO A 265 -8.24 11.30 -12.95
C PRO A 265 -7.89 12.80 -12.99
N ASN A 266 -6.82 13.20 -12.31
CA ASN A 266 -6.30 14.58 -12.28
C ASN A 266 -4.80 14.60 -12.60
N LEU A 267 -4.34 15.72 -13.16
CA LEU A 267 -2.94 15.97 -13.46
C LEU A 267 -2.56 17.38 -12.99
N GLU A 268 -1.39 17.49 -12.36
CA GLU A 268 -0.73 18.75 -12.00
C GLU A 268 0.69 18.72 -12.58
N ILE A 269 0.91 19.44 -13.67
CA ILE A 269 2.17 19.40 -14.41
C ILE A 269 2.86 20.77 -14.28
N GLU A 270 3.96 20.81 -13.53
CA GLU A 270 4.76 22.02 -13.29
C GLU A 270 6.07 22.02 -14.12
N ASN A 271 6.24 21.05 -15.02
CA ASN A 271 7.40 20.89 -15.90
C ASN A 271 6.97 20.62 -17.36
N ASN A 272 7.63 21.23 -18.34
CA ASN A 272 7.28 21.16 -19.76
C ASN A 272 7.96 20.02 -20.55
N ASP A 273 8.94 19.32 -19.96
CA ASP A 273 9.69 18.21 -20.58
C ASP A 273 9.23 16.86 -19.98
N VAL A 274 8.00 16.45 -20.32
CA VAL A 274 7.32 15.28 -19.74
C VAL A 274 6.49 14.53 -20.78
N ARG A 275 6.14 13.27 -20.50
CA ARG A 275 5.28 12.42 -21.33
C ARG A 275 4.16 11.77 -20.52
#